data_AF-A0A7C4T014-F1
#
_entry.id   AF-A0A7C4T014-F1
#
_cell.length_a   1.000
_cell.length_b   1.000
_cell.length_c   1.000
_cell.angle_alpha   90.00
_cell.angle_beta   90.00
_cell.angle_gamma   90.00
#
_symmetry.space_group_name_H-M   'P 1'
#
loop_
_entity.id
_entity.type
_entity.pdbx_description
1 polymer ?
#
loop_
_entity_poly.entity_id
_entity_poly.type
_entity_poly.pdbx_seq_one_letter_code
_entity_poly.pdbx_strand_id
1 'polypeptide(L)'
;MANVILQTQIPNTNVRRGKVRDVYDLGDKMLLVASDRISAFDVIMKTGIPHKGQVLTQISKFWFEFLAGVVENHLLSDDPRQYPAPFCNYAEQLVGRSMLVKKTRVLPVECIVRGYITGSGWKEYQ
;
A
#
# COMPACT_ATOMS: atom_id res chain seq x y z
N MET A 1 -7.14 -15.86 -17.10
CA MET A 1 -7.86 -15.11 -16.04
C MET A 1 -6.82 -14.32 -15.25
N ALA A 2 -7.07 -13.05 -14.94
CA ALA A 2 -6.14 -12.26 -14.15
C ALA A 2 -6.00 -12.86 -12.74
N ASN A 3 -4.77 -13.05 -12.26
CA ASN A 3 -4.52 -13.62 -10.93
C ASN A 3 -4.79 -12.56 -9.85
N VAL A 4 -5.88 -12.73 -9.10
CA VAL A 4 -6.32 -11.80 -8.04
C VAL A 4 -5.57 -12.16 -6.75
N ILE A 5 -4.82 -11.20 -6.21
CA ILE A 5 -4.09 -11.41 -4.96
C ILE A 5 -4.88 -10.80 -3.82
N LEU A 6 -5.60 -11.66 -3.11
CA LEU A 6 -6.34 -11.26 -1.91
C LEU A 6 -5.44 -11.18 -0.68
N GLN A 7 -4.41 -12.00 -0.56
CA GLN A 7 -3.44 -12.00 0.53
C GLN A 7 -2.10 -12.49 -0.02
N THR A 8 -0.99 -11.96 0.48
CA THR A 8 0.33 -12.49 0.17
C THR A 8 0.71 -13.60 1.15
N GLN A 9 1.44 -14.59 0.65
CA GLN A 9 1.94 -15.72 1.42
C GLN A 9 3.45 -15.86 1.22
N ILE A 10 4.19 -15.47 2.26
CA ILE A 10 5.64 -15.52 2.29
C ILE A 10 6.03 -16.36 3.51
N PRO A 11 6.54 -17.59 3.32
CA PRO A 11 6.85 -18.50 4.41
C PRO A 11 7.81 -17.91 5.45
N ASN A 12 7.66 -18.30 6.71
CA ASN A 12 8.52 -17.89 7.83
C ASN A 12 8.60 -16.37 8.05
N THR A 13 7.53 -15.63 7.69
CA THR A 13 7.44 -14.19 7.94
C THR A 13 6.15 -13.83 8.66
N ASN A 14 6.22 -12.79 9.49
CA ASN A 14 5.05 -12.22 10.15
C ASN A 14 4.43 -11.15 9.24
N VAL A 15 3.12 -11.20 9.05
CA VAL A 15 2.38 -10.26 8.20
C VAL A 15 1.24 -9.61 8.99
N ARG A 16 1.20 -8.28 8.97
CA ARG A 16 0.06 -7.50 9.44
C ARG A 16 -0.85 -7.17 8.27
N ARG A 17 -2.10 -7.60 8.34
CA ARG A 17 -3.08 -7.36 7.27
C ARG A 17 -4.04 -6.25 7.67
N GLY A 18 -3.99 -5.14 6.94
CA GLY A 18 -5.02 -4.11 6.97
C GLY A 18 -6.15 -4.43 5.98
N LYS A 19 -7.07 -3.49 5.78
CA LYS A 19 -8.19 -3.64 4.84
C LYS A 19 -7.72 -3.99 3.42
N VAL A 20 -6.70 -3.28 2.93
CA VAL A 20 -6.23 -3.37 1.53
C VAL A 20 -4.72 -3.60 1.37
N ARG A 21 -3.97 -3.67 2.47
CA ARG A 21 -2.50 -3.85 2.44
C ARG A 21 -2.08 -4.98 3.36
N ASP A 22 -1.12 -5.76 2.89
CA ASP A 22 -0.34 -6.69 3.70
C ASP A 22 1.02 -6.02 3.97
N VAL A 23 1.41 -5.97 5.24
CA VAL A 23 2.58 -5.23 5.71
C VAL A 23 3.53 -6.18 6.42
N TYR A 24 4.77 -6.21 5.97
CA TYR A 24 5.85 -6.98 6.59
C TYR A 24 6.82 -6.02 7.26
N ASP A 25 7.10 -6.27 8.53
CA ASP A 25 8.10 -5.53 9.30
C ASP A 25 9.47 -6.20 9.11
N LEU A 26 10.45 -5.44 8.64
CA LEU A 26 11.80 -5.90 8.34
C LEU A 26 12.83 -5.33 9.34
N GLY A 27 12.37 -4.76 10.45
CA GLY A 27 13.22 -4.09 11.44
C GLY A 27 13.31 -2.59 11.18
N ASP A 28 14.31 -2.14 10.43
CA ASP A 28 14.53 -0.73 10.05
C ASP A 28 13.69 -0.29 8.83
N LYS A 29 13.14 -1.27 8.11
CA LYS A 29 12.34 -1.09 6.90
C LYS A 29 10.98 -1.78 7.04
N MET A 30 10.08 -1.46 6.12
CA MET A 30 8.83 -2.19 5.94
C MET A 30 8.65 -2.53 4.47
N LEU A 31 8.04 -3.67 4.19
CA LEU A 31 7.50 -3.99 2.87
C LEU A 31 5.98 -3.79 2.91
N LEU A 32 5.49 -2.85 2.10
CA LEU A 32 4.07 -2.59 1.92
C LEU A 32 3.60 -3.29 0.65
N VAL A 33 2.60 -4.14 0.73
CA VAL A 33 2.01 -4.81 -0.45
C VAL A 33 0.54 -4.44 -0.56
N ALA A 34 0.16 -3.79 -1.65
CA ALA A 34 -1.22 -3.48 -1.97
C ALA A 34 -1.91 -4.72 -2.56
N SER A 35 -2.93 -5.22 -1.88
CA SER A 35 -3.74 -6.34 -2.36
C SER A 35 -4.85 -5.87 -3.28
N ASP A 36 -5.50 -6.83 -3.92
CA ASP A 36 -6.68 -6.61 -4.75
C ASP A 36 -7.98 -6.55 -3.92
N ARG A 37 -7.88 -6.64 -2.59
CA ARG A 37 -9.03 -6.44 -1.67
C ARG A 37 -9.56 -5.01 -1.79
N ILE A 38 -10.86 -4.86 -1.65
CA ILE A 38 -11.57 -3.57 -1.58
C ILE A 38 -12.45 -3.55 -0.34
N SER A 39 -12.62 -2.36 0.26
CA SER A 39 -13.52 -2.16 1.40
C SER A 39 -14.46 -0.99 1.18
N ALA A 40 -15.70 -1.13 1.62
CA ALA A 40 -16.69 -0.06 1.69
C ALA A 40 -17.45 -0.20 3.01
N PHE A 41 -17.80 0.92 3.64
CA PHE A 41 -18.49 0.94 4.95
C PHE A 41 -17.79 0.06 6.00
N ASP A 42 -16.45 0.15 6.08
CA ASP A 42 -15.59 -0.64 6.96
C ASP A 42 -15.61 -2.16 6.78
N VAL A 43 -16.30 -2.68 5.75
CA VAL A 43 -16.36 -4.10 5.42
C VAL A 43 -15.47 -4.42 4.22
N ILE A 44 -14.66 -5.47 4.31
CA ILE A 44 -13.86 -6.00 3.20
C ILE A 44 -14.76 -6.89 2.33
N MET A 45 -14.78 -6.65 1.03
CA MET A 45 -15.58 -7.45 0.09
C MET A 45 -14.97 -8.84 -0.14
N LYS A 46 -15.82 -9.83 -0.45
CA LYS A 46 -15.40 -11.23 -0.70
C LYS A 46 -14.56 -11.37 -1.97
N THR A 47 -14.88 -10.59 -2.99
CA THR A 47 -14.20 -10.59 -4.28
C THR A 47 -13.23 -9.42 -4.38
N GLY A 48 -12.03 -9.70 -4.89
CA GLY A 48 -11.03 -8.69 -5.19
C GLY A 48 -11.24 -8.08 -6.56
N ILE A 49 -10.68 -6.89 -6.77
CA ILE A 49 -10.65 -6.23 -8.07
C ILE A 49 -9.30 -6.52 -8.72
N PRO A 50 -9.24 -7.29 -9.83
CA PRO A 50 -7.98 -7.64 -10.48
C PRO A 50 -7.13 -6.39 -10.76
N HIS A 51 -5.81 -6.49 -10.50
CA HIS A 51 -4.82 -5.44 -10.73
C HIS A 51 -4.99 -4.16 -9.89
N LYS A 52 -6.00 -4.05 -9.03
CA LYS A 52 -6.19 -2.86 -8.17
C LYS A 52 -4.93 -2.55 -7.35
N GLY A 53 -4.33 -3.57 -6.74
CA GLY A 53 -3.10 -3.38 -5.96
C GLY A 53 -1.97 -2.78 -6.78
N GLN A 54 -1.85 -3.21 -8.05
CA GLN A 54 -0.82 -2.72 -8.97
C GLN A 54 -1.08 -1.25 -9.36
N VAL A 55 -2.31 -0.94 -9.77
CA VAL A 55 -2.70 0.43 -10.17
C VAL A 55 -2.47 1.41 -9.01
N LEU A 56 -2.92 1.08 -7.80
CA LEU A 56 -2.78 1.97 -6.64
C LEU A 56 -1.31 2.18 -6.23
N THR A 57 -0.47 1.15 -6.38
CA THR A 57 0.97 1.26 -6.12
C THR A 57 1.62 2.19 -7.14
N GLN A 58 1.31 2.04 -8.43
CA GLN A 58 1.83 2.94 -9.46
C GLN A 58 1.36 4.39 -9.30
N ILE A 59 0.09 4.61 -8.92
CA ILE A 59 -0.40 5.97 -8.60
C ILE A 59 0.40 6.56 -7.43
N SER A 60 0.67 5.77 -6.38
CA SER A 60 1.46 6.23 -5.23
C SER A 60 2.89 6.58 -5.65
N LYS A 61 3.52 5.75 -6.48
CA LYS A 61 4.86 5.98 -7.03
C LYS A 61 4.92 7.27 -7.84
N PHE A 62 3.97 7.47 -8.76
CA PHE A 62 3.86 8.70 -9.54
C PHE A 62 3.83 9.93 -8.65
N TRP A 63 3.02 9.95 -7.58
CA TRP A 63 2.96 11.10 -6.67
C TRP A 63 4.23 11.30 -5.85
N PHE A 64 4.92 10.23 -5.44
CA PHE A 64 6.21 10.34 -4.77
C PHE A 64 7.28 10.96 -5.68
N GLU A 65 7.28 10.60 -6.97
CA GLU A 65 8.18 11.18 -7.98
C GLU A 65 7.80 12.62 -8.32
N PHE A 66 6.51 12.90 -8.51
CA PHE A 66 6.00 14.24 -8.83
C PHE A 66 6.31 15.26 -7.73
N LEU A 67 6.25 14.84 -6.46
CA LEU A 67 6.54 15.69 -5.30
C LEU A 67 8.00 15.60 -4.84
N ALA A 68 8.87 14.94 -5.61
CA ALA A 68 10.29 14.85 -5.28
C ALA A 68 10.91 16.26 -5.20
N GLY A 69 11.61 16.53 -4.10
CA GLY A 69 12.20 17.85 -3.82
C GLY A 69 11.26 18.85 -3.12
N VAL A 70 9.96 18.57 -3.06
CA VAL A 70 9.01 19.36 -2.25
C VAL A 70 8.91 18.81 -0.84
N VAL A 71 8.83 17.48 -0.72
CA VAL A 71 8.71 16.79 0.57
C VAL A 71 9.42 15.43 0.49
N GLU A 72 10.06 15.05 1.60
CA GLU A 72 10.62 13.71 1.72
C GLU A 72 9.51 12.66 1.77
N ASN A 73 9.77 11.49 1.17
CA ASN A 73 8.89 10.34 1.27
C ASN A 73 9.67 9.10 1.72
N HIS A 74 8.94 8.04 2.07
CA HIS A 74 9.52 6.84 2.65
C HIS A 74 9.99 5.79 1.63
N LEU A 75 9.80 5.99 0.33
CA LEU A 75 10.09 4.97 -0.69
C LEU A 75 11.60 4.69 -0.76
N LEU A 76 11.97 3.41 -0.74
CA LEU A 76 13.34 2.94 -0.97
C LEU A 76 13.46 2.22 -2.32
N SER A 77 12.51 1.36 -2.63
CA SER A 77 12.47 0.61 -3.89
C SER A 77 11.07 0.07 -4.14
N ASP A 78 10.67 -0.05 -5.40
CA ASP A 78 9.47 -0.75 -5.86
C ASP A 78 9.80 -1.99 -6.72
N ASP A 79 11.08 -2.36 -6.77
CA ASP A 79 11.58 -3.50 -7.52
C ASP A 79 11.82 -4.71 -6.59
N PRO A 80 11.04 -5.80 -6.72
CA PRO A 80 11.19 -6.97 -5.87
C PRO A 80 12.57 -7.61 -5.87
N ARG A 81 13.36 -7.42 -6.94
CA ARG A 81 14.74 -7.93 -7.01
C ARG A 81 15.67 -7.27 -5.99
N GLN A 82 15.30 -6.09 -5.50
CA GLN A 82 16.07 -5.33 -4.51
C GLN A 82 15.60 -5.59 -3.07
N TYR A 83 14.57 -6.43 -2.88
CA TYR A 83 14.06 -6.74 -1.55
C TYR A 83 14.94 -7.76 -0.85
N PRO A 84 15.03 -7.73 0.49
CA PRO A 84 15.76 -8.74 1.23
C PRO A 84 15.12 -10.13 1.06
N ALA A 85 15.90 -11.18 1.27
CA ALA A 85 15.35 -12.53 1.38
C ALA A 85 14.38 -12.61 2.59
N PRO A 86 13.30 -13.41 2.51
CA PRO A 86 12.95 -14.27 1.38
C PRO A 86 12.13 -13.57 0.28
N PHE A 87 11.80 -12.29 0.42
CA PHE A 87 10.85 -11.56 -0.42
C PHE A 87 11.21 -11.50 -1.90
N CYS A 88 12.50 -11.37 -2.22
CA CYS A 88 12.98 -11.36 -3.61
C CYS A 88 12.64 -12.63 -4.40
N ASN A 89 12.37 -13.75 -3.72
CA ASN A 89 11.99 -15.02 -4.33
C ASN A 89 10.50 -15.15 -4.63
N TYR A 90 9.66 -14.17 -4.23
CA TYR A 90 8.21 -14.20 -4.38
C TYR A 90 7.71 -13.04 -5.27
N ALA A 91 8.47 -12.72 -6.31
CA ALA A 91 8.20 -11.60 -7.20
C ALA A 91 6.80 -11.67 -7.84
N GLU A 92 6.27 -12.87 -8.10
CA GLU A 92 4.95 -13.10 -8.69
C GLU A 92 3.81 -12.48 -7.86
N GLN A 93 4.00 -12.35 -6.55
CA GLN A 93 3.03 -11.73 -5.64
C GLN A 93 3.31 -10.24 -5.35
N LEU A 94 4.45 -9.72 -5.80
CA LEU A 94 4.99 -8.43 -5.37
C LEU A 94 5.15 -7.42 -6.51
N VAL A 95 5.41 -7.89 -7.73
CA VAL A 95 5.70 -7.02 -8.88
C VAL A 95 4.55 -6.04 -9.15
N GLY A 96 4.94 -4.76 -9.20
CA GLY A 96 4.06 -3.63 -9.50
C GLY A 96 3.07 -3.28 -8.39
N ARG A 97 3.03 -4.02 -7.28
CA ARG A 97 2.07 -3.83 -6.18
C ARG A 97 2.68 -3.72 -4.79
N SER A 98 4.01 -3.59 -4.72
CA SER A 98 4.74 -3.54 -3.47
C SER A 98 5.76 -2.42 -3.46
N MET A 99 6.12 -1.96 -2.26
CA MET A 99 7.16 -0.97 -2.04
C MET A 99 7.93 -1.33 -0.78
N LEU A 100 9.25 -1.40 -0.89
CA LEU A 100 10.16 -1.36 0.24
C LEU A 100 10.28 0.10 0.69
N VAL A 101 10.01 0.36 1.97
CA VAL A 101 9.98 1.72 2.53
C VAL A 101 10.80 1.82 3.81
N LYS A 102 11.27 3.02 4.11
CA LYS A 102 11.83 3.37 5.42
C LYS A 102 10.74 3.22 6.49
N LYS A 103 11.08 2.61 7.62
CA LYS A 103 10.19 2.59 8.77
C LYS A 103 10.17 3.96 9.44
N THR A 104 8.98 4.53 9.64
CA THR A 104 8.81 5.88 10.17
C THR A 104 7.95 5.88 11.44
N ARG A 105 8.14 6.89 12.29
CA ARG A 105 7.21 7.17 13.39
C ARG A 105 5.99 7.91 12.82
N VAL A 106 4.84 7.25 12.78
CA VAL A 106 3.59 7.82 12.28
C VAL A 106 3.06 8.86 13.28
N LEU A 107 2.70 10.04 12.80
CA LEU A 107 1.93 11.00 13.60
C LEU A 107 0.49 10.51 13.71
N PRO A 108 -0.12 10.46 14.91
CA PRO A 108 -1.46 9.89 15.11
C PRO A 108 -2.57 10.88 14.68
N VAL A 109 -2.44 11.44 13.47
CA VAL A 109 -3.39 12.39 12.88
C VAL A 109 -3.56 12.08 11.38
N GLU A 110 -4.76 12.31 10.86
CA GLU A 110 -5.06 12.21 9.44
C GLU A 110 -4.96 13.61 8.81
N CYS A 111 -3.96 13.84 7.96
CA CYS A 111 -3.76 15.13 7.29
C CYS A 111 -4.67 15.27 6.06
N ILE A 112 -5.88 15.81 6.26
CA ILE A 112 -6.91 15.93 5.22
C ILE A 112 -6.92 17.36 4.64
N VAL A 113 -6.82 17.48 3.31
CA VAL A 113 -6.99 18.75 2.57
C VAL A 113 -8.27 18.68 1.74
N ARG A 114 -9.09 19.74 1.77
CA ARG A 114 -10.36 19.83 1.03
C ARG A 114 -10.35 21.04 0.09
N GLY A 115 -10.26 20.82 -1.21
CA GLY A 115 -10.45 21.87 -2.23
C GLY A 115 -11.92 22.13 -2.58
N TYR A 116 -12.80 21.16 -2.30
CA TYR A 116 -14.24 21.24 -2.50
C TYR A 116 -14.97 20.61 -1.30
N ILE A 117 -16.16 21.11 -0.97
CA ILE A 117 -16.97 20.60 0.14
C ILE A 117 -17.78 19.37 -0.30
N THR A 118 -17.62 18.26 0.41
CA THR A 118 -18.34 17.00 0.18
C THR A 118 -18.18 16.05 1.38
N GLY A 119 -18.91 14.93 1.38
CA GLY A 119 -18.77 13.86 2.37
C GLY A 119 -19.08 14.32 3.80
N SER A 120 -18.26 13.90 4.77
CA SER A 120 -18.43 14.29 6.18
C SER A 120 -18.37 15.79 6.40
N GLY A 121 -17.52 16.52 5.66
CA GLY A 121 -17.41 17.97 5.77
C GLY A 121 -18.66 18.70 5.29
N TRP A 122 -19.40 18.14 4.33
CA TRP A 122 -20.71 18.68 3.95
C TRP A 122 -21.76 18.41 5.03
N LYS A 123 -21.82 17.18 5.55
CA LYS A 123 -22.78 16.81 6.61
C LYS A 123 -22.63 17.63 7.89
N GLU A 124 -21.40 18.00 8.24
CA GLU A 124 -21.11 18.84 9.41
C GLU A 124 -21.44 20.32 9.15
N TYR A 125 -21.39 20.76 7.90
CA TYR A 125 -21.73 22.12 7.51
C TYR A 125 -23.24 22.38 7.50
N GLN A 126 -24.04 21.36 7.16
CA GLN A 126 -25.51 21.42 7.17
C GLN A 126 -26.07 21.54 8.59
#